data_AF-J9WP99-F1
#
_entry.id   AF-J9WP99-F1
#
_cell.length_a   1.000
_cell.length_b   1.000
_cell.length_c   1.000
_cell.angle_alpha   90.00
_cell.angle_beta   90.00
_cell.angle_gamma   90.00
#
_symmetry.space_group_name_H-M   'P 1'
#
loop_
_entity.id
_entity.type
_entity.pdbx_description
1 polymer ?
#
loop_
_entity_poly.entity_id
_entity_poly.type
_entity_poly.pdbx_seq_one_letter_code
_entity_poly.pdbx_strand_id
1 'polypeptide(L)'
;MVLVYLIKVLIILVFSYFLFMYGVFSQSDLHPDDQPYRTAYHFQPIKNWMNDPCGPMIYKGIYHLFYQYNPIGNGSPNGPRVWGHSTSLDLINWAPQPLTLQPQMESNMNSSFTGSTTILNGSKPTILFTGITPNNEQVQDLAYPKDPLDPFLKEWILAPQNPLMYPDPQNNIEPTSFRDPTTAWFLPDGNWRVIIGSKKEKSGFSFII
;
A
#
# COMPACT_ATOMS: atom_id res chain seq x y z
N MET A 1 19.05 41.83 -10.90
CA MET A 1 19.51 40.89 -9.84
C MET A 1 18.60 40.88 -8.62
N VAL A 2 18.28 42.04 -8.02
CA VAL A 2 17.41 42.15 -6.82
C VAL A 2 15.99 41.61 -7.04
N LEU A 3 15.37 41.91 -8.18
CA LEU A 3 13.99 41.48 -8.48
C LEU A 3 13.82 39.95 -8.57
N VAL A 4 14.78 39.24 -9.16
CA VAL A 4 14.77 37.77 -9.28
C VAL A 4 14.95 37.11 -7.91
N TYR A 5 15.76 37.70 -7.04
CA TYR A 5 15.93 37.22 -5.67
C TYR A 5 14.64 37.40 -4.84
N LEU A 6 13.99 38.56 -4.95
CA LEU A 6 12.72 38.84 -4.28
C LEU A 6 11.60 37.87 -4.73
N ILE A 7 11.53 37.55 -6.02
CA ILE A 7 10.56 36.57 -6.54
C ILE A 7 10.85 35.17 -5.99
N LYS A 8 12.12 34.73 -5.91
CA LYS A 8 12.48 33.44 -5.32
C LYS A 8 12.13 33.37 -3.82
N VAL A 9 12.41 34.42 -3.06
CA VAL A 9 12.05 34.49 -1.64
C VAL A 9 10.53 34.47 -1.45
N LEU A 10 9.78 35.19 -2.29
CA LEU A 10 8.32 35.18 -2.24
C LEU A 10 7.75 33.78 -2.56
N ILE A 11 8.28 33.08 -3.57
CA ILE A 11 7.86 31.72 -3.91
C ILE A 11 8.15 30.76 -2.75
N ILE A 12 9.32 30.85 -2.11
CA ILE A 12 9.67 30.04 -0.94
C ILE A 12 8.70 30.32 0.21
N LEU A 13 8.43 31.59 0.51
CA LEU A 13 7.52 31.97 1.59
C LEU A 13 6.08 31.51 1.33
N VAL A 14 5.59 31.64 0.10
CA VAL A 14 4.26 31.16 -0.30
C VAL A 14 4.21 29.62 -0.23
N PHE A 15 5.24 28.92 -0.69
CA PHE A 15 5.30 27.46 -0.64
C PHE A 15 5.39 26.94 0.80
N SER A 16 6.18 27.58 1.66
CA SER A 16 6.27 27.30 3.10
C SER A 16 4.95 27.61 3.82
N TYR A 17 4.26 28.69 3.46
CA TYR A 17 2.93 29.01 3.99
C TYR A 17 1.88 27.99 3.53
N PHE A 18 1.91 27.55 2.28
CA PHE A 18 1.04 26.48 1.79
C PHE A 18 1.33 25.14 2.49
N LEU A 19 2.60 24.78 2.70
CA LEU A 19 3.02 23.62 3.49
C LEU A 19 2.54 23.71 4.94
N PHE A 20 2.62 24.89 5.55
CA PHE A 20 2.14 25.13 6.92
C PHE A 20 0.61 25.01 6.99
N MET A 21 -0.12 25.64 6.08
CA MET A 21 -1.59 25.58 6.04
C MET A 21 -2.11 24.16 5.73
N TYR A 22 -1.44 23.41 4.85
CA TYR A 22 -1.77 21.99 4.62
C TYR A 22 -1.36 21.09 5.80
N GLY A 23 -0.27 21.42 6.52
CA GLY A 23 0.14 20.71 7.73
C GLY A 23 -0.77 20.95 8.93
N VAL A 24 -1.44 22.10 9.00
CA VAL A 24 -2.37 22.45 10.09
C VAL A 24 -3.75 21.80 9.91
N PHE A 25 -4.20 21.53 8.69
CA PHE A 25 -5.48 20.87 8.41
C PHE A 25 -5.38 19.33 8.34
N SER A 26 -4.87 18.71 9.41
CA SER A 26 -5.19 17.31 9.78
C SER A 26 -4.86 17.02 11.25
N GLN A 27 -4.90 18.02 12.12
CA GLN A 27 -4.78 17.74 13.55
C GLN A 27 -6.14 17.25 14.06
N SER A 28 -6.26 15.94 14.22
CA SER A 28 -7.39 15.33 14.95
C SER A 28 -7.51 15.97 16.33
N ASP A 29 -8.74 16.18 16.81
CA ASP A 29 -9.15 16.75 18.12
C ASP A 29 -8.67 15.95 19.37
N LEU A 30 -7.53 15.25 19.30
CA LEU A 30 -6.99 14.44 20.38
C LEU A 30 -5.78 15.15 20.96
N HIS A 31 -5.90 15.62 22.21
CA HIS A 31 -4.77 16.19 22.94
C HIS A 31 -3.72 15.09 23.17
N PRO A 32 -2.42 15.35 22.99
CA PRO A 32 -1.37 14.35 23.22
C PRO A 32 -1.44 13.70 24.61
N ASP A 33 -1.88 14.45 25.62
CA ASP A 33 -2.04 13.97 27.00
C ASP A 33 -3.15 12.91 27.16
N ASP A 34 -4.10 12.81 26.22
CA ASP A 34 -5.22 11.86 26.26
C ASP A 34 -4.89 10.50 25.62
N GLN A 35 -3.65 10.30 25.14
CA GLN A 35 -3.23 9.11 24.41
C GLN A 35 -1.84 8.59 24.87
N PRO A 36 -1.65 8.26 26.16
CA PRO A 36 -0.34 7.97 26.76
C PRO A 36 0.35 6.71 26.17
N TYR A 37 -0.40 5.85 25.48
CA TYR A 37 0.13 4.63 24.86
C TYR A 37 0.53 4.82 23.39
N ARG A 38 0.25 5.98 22.79
CA ARG A 38 0.73 6.25 21.43
C ARG A 38 2.24 6.43 21.47
N THR A 39 2.92 5.75 20.55
CA THR A 39 4.37 5.82 20.46
C THR A 39 4.80 7.18 19.92
N ALA A 40 5.93 7.68 20.40
CA ALA A 40 6.46 8.97 19.97
C ALA A 40 7.22 8.89 18.63
N TYR A 41 7.73 7.71 18.27
CA TYR A 41 8.65 7.53 17.12
C TYR A 41 8.47 6.22 16.34
N HIS A 42 7.53 5.34 16.71
CA HIS A 42 7.21 4.20 15.85
C HIS A 42 6.12 4.61 14.87
N PHE A 43 6.17 4.03 13.67
CA PHE A 43 5.11 4.24 12.70
C PHE A 43 3.78 3.68 13.23
N GLN A 44 2.75 4.50 13.21
CA GLN A 44 1.35 4.10 13.44
C GLN A 44 0.43 5.10 12.74
N PRO A 45 -0.75 4.67 12.23
CA PRO A 45 -1.71 5.61 11.65
C PRO A 45 -2.22 6.58 12.72
N ILE A 46 -2.78 7.70 12.28
CA ILE A 46 -3.40 8.71 13.17
C ILE A 46 -4.41 8.05 14.10
N LYS A 47 -5.22 7.13 13.58
CA LYS A 47 -6.25 6.37 14.32
C LYS A 47 -6.57 5.06 13.59
N ASN A 48 -7.39 4.23 14.22
CA ASN A 48 -7.88 2.93 13.73
C ASN A 48 -6.82 1.82 13.72
N TRP A 49 -7.28 0.63 13.34
CA TRP A 49 -6.49 -0.59 13.29
C TRP A 49 -5.50 -0.60 12.14
N MET A 50 -4.29 -1.08 12.43
CA MET A 50 -3.25 -1.44 11.47
C MET A 50 -2.69 -2.82 11.83
N ASN A 51 -2.35 -3.62 10.82
CA ASN A 51 -1.57 -4.85 11.00
C ASN A 51 -0.41 -4.91 10.01
N ASP A 52 -0.48 -5.77 9.00
CA ASP A 52 0.66 -6.16 8.17
C ASP A 52 1.26 -4.95 7.43
N PRO A 53 2.59 -4.79 7.43
CA PRO A 53 3.24 -3.91 6.47
C PRO A 53 3.04 -4.46 5.06
N CYS A 54 2.78 -3.58 4.10
CA CYS A 54 2.45 -3.92 2.73
C CYS A 54 3.39 -3.18 1.77
N GLY A 55 3.83 -3.85 0.72
CA GLY A 55 4.58 -3.27 -0.41
C GLY A 55 5.67 -2.24 -0.10
N PRO A 56 6.52 -2.39 0.93
CA PRO A 56 7.56 -1.41 1.24
C PRO A 56 8.51 -1.26 0.05
N MET A 57 8.81 -0.02 -0.35
CA MET A 57 9.71 0.25 -1.47
C MET A 57 10.37 1.62 -1.38
N ILE A 58 11.35 1.84 -2.25
CA ILE A 58 11.90 3.17 -2.55
C ILE A 58 11.60 3.50 -4.01
N TYR A 59 11.04 4.68 -4.26
CA TYR A 59 10.74 5.17 -5.61
C TYR A 59 11.13 6.65 -5.71
N LYS A 60 11.93 7.00 -6.73
CA LYS A 60 12.44 8.39 -6.93
C LYS A 60 13.04 9.04 -5.68
N GLY A 61 13.73 8.24 -4.85
CA GLY A 61 14.35 8.71 -3.60
C GLY A 61 13.40 8.89 -2.42
N ILE A 62 12.12 8.51 -2.56
CA ILE A 62 11.12 8.54 -1.50
C ILE A 62 10.84 7.11 -1.05
N TYR A 63 10.84 6.89 0.27
CA TYR A 63 10.40 5.63 0.87
C TYR A 63 8.87 5.59 0.93
N HIS A 64 8.28 4.49 0.47
CA HIS A 64 6.84 4.24 0.56
C HIS A 64 6.61 3.08 1.52
N LEU A 65 5.70 3.29 2.47
CA LEU A 65 5.16 2.26 3.34
C LEU A 65 3.66 2.19 3.11
N PHE A 66 3.19 1.02 2.70
CA PHE A 66 1.78 0.68 2.78
C PHE A 66 1.55 -0.24 3.97
N TYR A 67 0.30 -0.35 4.41
CA TYR A 67 -0.07 -1.20 5.53
C TYR A 67 -1.55 -1.56 5.48
N GLN A 68 -1.91 -2.75 5.96
CA GLN A 68 -3.33 -3.07 6.12
C GLN A 68 -3.97 -2.11 7.11
N TYR A 69 -5.07 -1.49 6.68
CA TYR A 69 -5.77 -0.45 7.42
C TYR A 69 -7.27 -0.69 7.40
N ASN A 70 -7.92 -0.47 8.55
CA ASN A 70 -9.38 -0.47 8.64
C ASN A 70 -9.88 0.99 8.79
N PRO A 71 -10.54 1.56 7.77
CA PRO A 71 -10.99 2.96 7.82
C PRO A 71 -12.21 3.18 8.73
N ILE A 72 -12.98 2.13 9.05
CA ILE A 72 -14.26 2.26 9.77
C ILE A 72 -14.17 2.04 11.28
N GLY A 73 -13.04 1.58 11.83
CA GLY A 73 -12.86 1.60 13.29
C GLY A 73 -11.80 0.67 13.89
N ASN A 74 -11.63 0.81 15.20
CA ASN A 74 -10.67 0.10 16.03
C ASN A 74 -11.03 -1.39 16.21
N GLY A 75 -10.37 -2.27 15.46
CA GLY A 75 -10.19 -3.68 15.86
C GLY A 75 -11.35 -4.63 15.61
N SER A 76 -12.35 -4.26 14.83
CA SER A 76 -13.28 -5.27 14.31
C SER A 76 -12.59 -6.06 13.19
N PRO A 77 -12.44 -7.39 13.30
CA PRO A 77 -11.94 -8.22 12.22
C PRO A 77 -12.85 -8.21 10.98
N ASN A 78 -14.02 -7.57 11.08
CA ASN A 78 -15.08 -7.60 10.08
C ASN A 78 -15.09 -6.36 9.15
N GLY A 79 -14.24 -5.36 9.38
CA GLY A 79 -14.13 -4.22 8.46
C GLY A 79 -13.27 -4.55 7.24
N PRO A 80 -13.59 -4.02 6.04
CA PRO A 80 -12.77 -4.25 4.87
C PRO A 80 -11.38 -3.67 5.11
N ARG A 81 -10.35 -4.49 4.92
CA ARG A 81 -8.97 -4.01 4.90
C ARG A 81 -8.72 -3.36 3.55
N VAL A 82 -8.20 -2.13 3.62
CA VAL A 82 -7.63 -1.40 2.49
C VAL A 82 -6.16 -1.16 2.80
N TRP A 83 -5.42 -0.60 1.85
CA TRP A 83 -4.03 -0.22 2.11
C TRP A 83 -3.97 1.25 2.53
N GLY A 84 -3.54 1.49 3.76
CA GLY A 84 -3.02 2.80 4.15
C GLY A 84 -1.69 3.07 3.46
N HIS A 85 -1.33 4.33 3.30
CA HIS A 85 -0.12 4.74 2.59
C HIS A 85 0.54 5.92 3.30
N SER A 86 1.85 5.83 3.52
CA SER A 86 2.67 6.93 3.98
C SER A 86 4.01 6.94 3.26
N THR A 87 4.60 8.14 3.15
CA THR A 87 5.88 8.35 2.48
C THR A 87 6.87 9.02 3.42
N SER A 88 8.15 8.72 3.27
CA SER A 88 9.23 9.30 4.08
C SER A 88 10.48 9.57 3.24
N LEU A 89 11.31 10.49 3.70
CA LEU A 89 12.65 10.74 3.14
C LEU A 89 13.76 10.08 3.97
N ASP A 90 13.46 9.59 5.17
CA ASP A 90 14.45 9.13 6.16
C ASP A 90 14.03 7.87 6.94
N LEU A 91 12.87 7.28 6.62
CA LEU A 91 12.24 6.14 7.32
C LEU A 91 11.80 6.43 8.77
N ILE A 92 11.89 7.68 9.23
CA ILE A 92 11.54 8.10 10.60
C ILE A 92 10.36 9.07 10.57
N ASN A 93 10.43 10.09 9.73
CA ASN A 93 9.40 11.11 9.57
C ASN A 93 8.48 10.74 8.41
N TRP A 94 7.21 10.46 8.71
CA TRP A 94 6.24 9.95 7.75
C TRP A 94 5.14 10.96 7.45
N ALA A 95 4.89 11.20 6.17
CA ALA A 95 3.77 11.99 5.68
C ALA A 95 2.63 11.05 5.22
N PRO A 96 1.39 11.22 5.73
CA PRO A 96 0.26 10.42 5.30
C PRO A 96 -0.11 10.73 3.85
N GLN A 97 -0.54 9.70 3.11
CA GLN A 97 -1.06 9.79 1.76
C GLN A 97 -2.50 9.23 1.71
N PRO A 98 -3.25 9.46 0.62
CA PRO A 98 -4.58 8.88 0.46
C PRO A 98 -4.58 7.35 0.57
N LEU A 99 -5.71 6.77 1.02
CA LEU A 99 -5.90 5.33 1.03
C LEU A 99 -5.84 4.76 -0.39
N THR A 100 -5.20 3.61 -0.54
CA THR A 100 -5.09 2.89 -1.81
C THR A 100 -5.74 1.51 -1.71
N LEU A 101 -5.96 0.88 -2.87
CA LEU A 101 -6.59 -0.44 -3.01
C LEU A 101 -7.91 -0.58 -2.23
N GLN A 102 -8.75 0.46 -2.31
CA GLN A 102 -10.13 0.37 -1.83
C GLN A 102 -10.93 -0.63 -2.71
N PRO A 103 -12.02 -1.23 -2.19
CA PRO A 103 -12.89 -2.10 -2.98
C PRO A 103 -13.38 -1.41 -4.25
N GLN A 104 -13.02 -1.96 -5.40
CA GLN A 104 -13.30 -1.36 -6.72
C GLN A 104 -13.74 -2.40 -7.75
N MET A 105 -13.44 -3.68 -7.53
CA MET A 105 -13.81 -4.79 -8.41
C MET A 105 -14.25 -6.00 -7.62
N GLU A 106 -14.84 -6.99 -8.30
CA GLU A 106 -15.24 -8.26 -7.67
C GLU A 106 -14.07 -8.96 -6.97
N SER A 107 -12.88 -8.94 -7.57
CA SER A 107 -11.68 -9.61 -7.03
C SER A 107 -11.23 -9.09 -5.65
N ASN A 108 -11.54 -7.83 -5.31
CA ASN A 108 -11.18 -7.21 -4.03
C ASN A 108 -12.36 -6.61 -3.26
N MET A 109 -13.61 -7.01 -3.61
CA MET A 109 -14.83 -6.38 -3.12
C MET A 109 -14.95 -6.44 -1.59
N ASN A 110 -14.57 -7.58 -0.99
CA ASN A 110 -14.66 -7.74 0.47
C ASN A 110 -13.44 -7.13 1.17
N SER A 111 -12.25 -7.18 0.56
CA SER A 111 -11.01 -6.67 1.15
C SER A 111 -9.83 -6.71 0.18
N SER A 112 -8.84 -5.83 0.41
CA SER A 112 -7.48 -5.91 -0.13
C SER A 112 -6.52 -6.31 0.99
N PHE A 113 -6.04 -7.55 0.95
CA PHE A 113 -5.07 -8.13 1.89
C PHE A 113 -3.63 -7.81 1.50
N THR A 114 -2.68 -8.39 2.23
CA THR A 114 -1.25 -8.13 2.13
C THR A 114 -0.71 -8.51 0.76
N GLY A 115 0.39 -7.87 0.41
CA GLY A 115 1.05 -7.98 -0.86
C GLY A 115 2.34 -7.19 -0.86
N SER A 116 3.01 -7.23 -2.00
CA SER A 116 4.35 -6.69 -2.16
C SER A 116 4.45 -5.84 -3.42
N THR A 117 5.45 -4.96 -3.41
CA THR A 117 5.76 -4.12 -4.58
C THR A 117 6.98 -4.68 -5.30
N THR A 118 6.93 -4.68 -6.62
CA THR A 118 8.07 -4.95 -7.51
C THR A 118 8.30 -3.73 -8.40
N ILE A 119 9.55 -3.28 -8.53
CA ILE A 119 9.92 -2.29 -9.54
C ILE A 119 10.25 -3.04 -10.83
N LEU A 120 9.28 -3.10 -11.75
CA LEU A 120 9.48 -3.74 -13.05
C LEU A 120 10.40 -2.92 -13.96
N ASN A 121 10.83 -3.54 -15.06
CA ASN A 121 11.67 -2.93 -16.09
C ASN A 121 11.12 -1.57 -16.55
N GLY A 122 11.99 -0.58 -16.65
CA GLY A 122 11.62 0.81 -16.95
C GLY A 122 11.10 1.60 -15.75
N SER A 123 11.49 1.23 -14.53
CA SER A 123 11.14 1.94 -13.28
C SER A 123 9.62 2.02 -13.05
N LYS A 124 8.94 0.90 -13.26
CA LYS A 124 7.48 0.79 -13.11
C LYS A 124 7.15 0.08 -11.79
N PRO A 125 6.85 0.81 -10.71
CA PRO A 125 6.39 0.18 -9.49
C PRO A 125 5.05 -0.51 -9.76
N THR A 126 4.91 -1.73 -9.26
CA THR A 126 3.74 -2.57 -9.47
C THR A 126 3.47 -3.35 -8.19
N ILE A 127 2.25 -3.25 -7.70
CA ILE A 127 1.80 -3.99 -6.52
C ILE A 127 1.14 -5.27 -7.00
N LEU A 128 1.53 -6.39 -6.38
CA LEU A 128 0.75 -7.62 -6.40
C LEU A 128 0.23 -7.84 -4.98
N PHE A 129 -1.06 -8.06 -4.82
CA PHE A 129 -1.71 -8.20 -3.51
C PHE A 129 -2.81 -9.23 -3.55
N THR A 130 -3.26 -9.69 -2.38
CA THR A 130 -4.40 -10.61 -2.32
C THR A 130 -5.71 -9.85 -2.25
N GLY A 131 -6.58 -10.01 -3.23
CA GLY A 131 -7.97 -9.60 -3.17
C GLY A 131 -8.85 -10.65 -2.48
N ILE A 132 -9.91 -10.20 -1.80
CA ILE A 132 -10.95 -11.07 -1.26
C ILE A 132 -12.25 -10.85 -2.04
N THR A 133 -12.71 -11.91 -2.70
CA THR A 133 -13.95 -11.92 -3.49
C THR A 133 -15.19 -11.90 -2.59
N PRO A 134 -16.40 -11.62 -3.12
CA PRO A 134 -17.65 -11.77 -2.37
C PRO A 134 -17.85 -13.16 -1.74
N ASN A 135 -17.28 -14.20 -2.36
CA ASN A 135 -17.31 -15.58 -1.87
C ASN A 135 -16.24 -15.88 -0.80
N ASN A 136 -15.47 -14.87 -0.38
CA ASN A 136 -14.34 -14.97 0.54
C ASN A 136 -13.17 -15.83 0.02
N GLU A 137 -13.03 -15.89 -1.31
CA GLU A 137 -11.88 -16.54 -1.95
C GLU A 137 -10.71 -15.57 -1.99
N GLN A 138 -9.49 -16.09 -1.81
CA GLN A 138 -8.25 -15.33 -1.91
C GLN A 138 -7.72 -15.44 -3.33
N VAL A 139 -7.61 -14.30 -4.02
CA VAL A 139 -7.12 -14.19 -5.40
C VAL A 139 -5.99 -13.16 -5.47
N GLN A 140 -5.14 -13.22 -6.49
CA GLN A 140 -4.01 -12.28 -6.62
C GLN A 140 -4.29 -11.22 -7.67
N ASP A 141 -4.31 -9.98 -7.22
CA ASP A 141 -4.62 -8.80 -7.98
C ASP A 141 -3.38 -7.93 -8.18
N LEU A 142 -3.29 -7.30 -9.34
CA LEU A 142 -2.23 -6.38 -9.71
C LEU A 142 -2.72 -4.94 -9.74
N ALA A 143 -1.90 -4.01 -9.24
CA ALA A 143 -2.15 -2.58 -9.33
C ALA A 143 -0.89 -1.83 -9.76
N TYR A 144 -1.08 -0.71 -10.45
CA TYR A 144 0.00 0.18 -10.87
C TYR A 144 -0.39 1.64 -10.60
N PRO A 145 0.59 2.56 -10.45
CA PRO A 145 0.28 3.96 -10.22
C PRO A 145 -0.47 4.54 -11.41
N LYS A 146 -1.47 5.37 -11.13
CA LYS A 146 -2.18 6.15 -12.15
C LYS A 146 -1.27 7.18 -12.82
N ASP A 147 -0.42 7.82 -12.02
CA ASP A 147 0.59 8.74 -12.49
C ASP A 147 1.98 8.33 -11.95
N PRO A 148 2.84 7.69 -12.77
CA PRO A 148 4.20 7.36 -12.37
C PRO A 148 5.12 8.59 -12.29
N LEU A 149 4.67 9.78 -12.72
CA LEU A 149 5.42 11.02 -12.56
C LEU A 149 5.32 11.56 -11.13
N ASP A 150 4.18 11.36 -10.46
CA ASP A 150 4.00 11.69 -9.04
C ASP A 150 4.98 10.89 -8.15
N PRO A 151 5.96 11.54 -7.50
CA PRO A 151 6.91 10.83 -6.66
C PRO A 151 6.25 10.27 -5.39
N PHE A 152 5.07 10.76 -5.00
CA PHE A 152 4.32 10.25 -3.85
C PHE A 152 3.40 9.08 -4.20
N LEU A 153 3.15 8.81 -5.49
CA LEU A 153 2.30 7.71 -5.98
C LEU A 153 0.95 7.64 -5.26
N LYS A 154 0.24 8.77 -5.21
CA LYS A 154 -1.00 8.92 -4.43
C LYS A 154 -2.18 8.12 -4.95
N GLU A 155 -2.21 7.84 -6.25
CA GLU A 155 -3.32 7.16 -6.91
C GLU A 155 -2.83 5.88 -7.60
N TRP A 156 -3.57 4.79 -7.42
CA TRP A 156 -3.31 3.48 -8.01
C TRP A 156 -4.54 2.99 -8.77
N ILE A 157 -4.32 2.26 -9.86
CA ILE A 157 -5.36 1.65 -10.68
C ILE A 157 -5.18 0.14 -10.63
N LEU A 158 -6.29 -0.58 -10.46
CA LEU A 158 -6.33 -2.03 -10.58
C LEU A 158 -6.22 -2.45 -12.05
N ALA A 159 -5.45 -3.50 -12.32
CA ALA A 159 -5.36 -4.05 -13.66
C ALA A 159 -6.74 -4.57 -14.13
N PRO A 160 -7.22 -4.21 -15.34
CA PRO A 160 -8.53 -4.65 -15.82
C PRO A 160 -8.70 -6.17 -15.90
N GLN A 161 -7.61 -6.91 -16.03
CA GLN A 161 -7.59 -8.37 -16.11
C GLN A 161 -7.55 -9.08 -14.74
N ASN A 162 -7.64 -8.35 -13.63
CA ASN A 162 -7.66 -8.98 -12.31
C ASN A 162 -8.91 -9.86 -12.12
N PRO A 163 -8.80 -10.99 -11.39
CA PRO A 163 -7.58 -11.47 -10.75
C PRO A 163 -6.62 -12.15 -11.73
N LEU A 164 -5.31 -11.99 -11.53
CA LEU A 164 -4.28 -12.62 -12.36
C LEU A 164 -4.05 -14.09 -12.03
N MET A 165 -4.18 -14.45 -10.75
CA MET A 165 -3.97 -15.79 -10.25
C MET A 165 -5.07 -16.09 -9.24
N TYR A 166 -5.81 -17.17 -9.44
CA TYR A 166 -6.97 -17.50 -8.62
C TYR A 166 -7.08 -19.02 -8.41
N PRO A 167 -7.67 -19.46 -7.29
CA PRO A 167 -8.01 -20.86 -7.07
C PRO A 167 -9.02 -21.35 -8.10
N ASP A 168 -8.77 -22.52 -8.70
CA ASP A 168 -9.73 -23.18 -9.59
C ASP A 168 -9.68 -24.72 -9.41
N PRO A 169 -10.69 -25.46 -9.88
CA PRO A 169 -10.72 -26.92 -9.71
C PRO A 169 -9.57 -27.68 -10.40
N GLN A 170 -8.89 -27.08 -11.37
CA GLN A 170 -7.79 -27.70 -12.12
C GLN A 170 -6.45 -27.52 -11.40
N ASN A 171 -6.26 -26.39 -10.74
CA ASN A 171 -5.01 -26.05 -10.05
C ASN A 171 -4.93 -26.57 -8.60
N ASN A 172 -6.03 -27.09 -8.04
CA ASN A 172 -6.11 -27.69 -6.70
C ASN A 172 -5.63 -26.77 -5.56
N ILE A 173 -5.81 -25.46 -5.71
CA ILE A 173 -5.52 -24.47 -4.68
C ILE A 173 -6.71 -24.36 -3.72
N GLU A 174 -6.45 -24.38 -2.41
CA GLU A 174 -7.47 -24.13 -1.39
C GLU A 174 -7.88 -22.64 -1.40
N PRO A 175 -9.14 -22.29 -1.72
CA PRO A 175 -9.52 -20.90 -1.95
C PRO A 175 -9.36 -19.96 -0.76
N THR A 176 -9.37 -20.51 0.46
CA THR A 176 -9.21 -19.74 1.70
C THR A 176 -7.76 -19.70 2.21
N SER A 177 -6.81 -20.25 1.45
CA SER A 177 -5.40 -20.36 1.85
C SER A 177 -4.47 -20.21 0.64
N PHE A 178 -4.52 -19.03 0.01
CA PHE A 178 -3.71 -18.67 -1.15
C PHE A 178 -3.49 -17.15 -1.18
N ARG A 179 -2.45 -16.65 -0.51
CA ARG A 179 -2.32 -15.20 -0.27
C ARG A 179 -0.90 -14.74 -0.01
N ASP A 180 -0.76 -13.43 0.13
CA ASP A 180 0.45 -12.71 0.53
C ASP A 180 1.58 -12.87 -0.49
N PRO A 181 1.38 -12.44 -1.76
CA PRO A 181 2.38 -12.54 -2.81
C PRO A 181 3.63 -11.71 -2.46
N THR A 182 4.81 -12.27 -2.72
CA THR A 182 6.09 -11.59 -2.48
C THR A 182 6.44 -10.57 -3.56
N THR A 183 7.46 -9.75 -3.31
CA THR A 183 8.17 -9.07 -4.39
C THR A 183 8.67 -10.11 -5.38
N ALA A 184 8.46 -9.86 -6.66
CA ALA A 184 8.87 -10.75 -7.72
C ALA A 184 10.37 -10.58 -8.03
N TRP A 185 11.00 -11.64 -8.54
CA TRP A 185 12.38 -11.60 -9.03
C TRP A 185 12.46 -12.09 -10.48
N PHE A 186 13.37 -11.51 -11.24
CA PHE A 186 13.55 -11.83 -12.66
C PHE A 186 14.65 -12.87 -12.84
N LEU A 187 14.36 -13.93 -13.59
CA LEU A 187 15.32 -15.00 -13.88
C LEU A 187 15.99 -14.82 -15.25
N PRO A 188 17.19 -15.42 -15.45
CA PRO A 188 17.87 -15.41 -16.76
C PRO A 188 17.08 -16.06 -17.90
N ASP A 189 16.05 -16.86 -17.59
CA ASP A 189 15.15 -17.46 -18.57
C ASP A 189 14.16 -16.46 -19.20
N GLY A 190 14.22 -15.19 -18.79
CA GLY A 190 13.38 -14.12 -19.32
C GLY A 190 12.04 -13.96 -18.61
N ASN A 191 11.80 -14.68 -17.52
CA ASN A 191 10.53 -14.65 -16.80
C ASN A 191 10.68 -14.13 -15.36
N TRP A 192 9.61 -13.48 -14.90
CA TRP A 192 9.45 -13.14 -13.49
C TRP A 192 8.98 -14.35 -12.69
N ARG A 193 9.35 -14.39 -11.42
CA ARG A 193 8.86 -15.35 -10.44
C ARG A 193 8.31 -14.64 -9.24
N VAL A 194 7.23 -15.17 -8.69
CA VAL A 194 6.67 -14.77 -7.38
C VAL A 194 6.34 -16.01 -6.57
N ILE A 195 6.36 -15.87 -5.24
CA ILE A 195 5.77 -16.89 -4.35
C ILE A 195 4.53 -16.38 -3.65
N ILE A 196 3.57 -17.29 -3.48
CA ILE A 196 2.32 -17.04 -2.76
C ILE A 196 2.16 -18.11 -1.70
N GLY A 197 1.90 -17.68 -0.47
CA GLY A 197 1.70 -18.57 0.67
C GLY A 197 0.41 -19.40 0.52
N SER A 198 0.50 -20.69 0.79
CA SER A 198 -0.63 -21.61 0.75
C SER A 198 -0.51 -22.71 1.82
N LYS A 199 -1.50 -23.59 1.86
CA LYS A 199 -1.48 -24.76 2.73
C LYS A 199 -2.14 -25.95 2.04
N LYS A 200 -1.66 -27.15 2.34
CA LYS A 200 -2.32 -28.41 2.03
C LYS A 200 -2.45 -29.18 3.32
N GLU A 201 -3.69 -29.46 3.70
CA GLU A 201 -4.01 -30.09 4.99
C GLU A 201 -3.38 -29.32 6.17
N LYS A 202 -2.40 -29.94 6.86
CA LYS A 202 -1.69 -29.36 8.01
C LYS A 202 -0.32 -28.78 7.66
N SER A 203 0.08 -28.83 6.39
CA SER A 203 1.40 -28.39 5.93
C SER A 203 1.30 -27.08 5.16
N GLY A 204 2.08 -26.09 5.59
CA GLY A 204 2.28 -24.84 4.83
C GLY A 204 3.20 -25.08 3.64
N PHE A 205 2.90 -24.46 2.50
CA PHE A 205 3.78 -24.45 1.33
C PHE A 205 3.60 -23.15 0.55
N SER A 206 4.36 -22.96 -0.54
CA SER A 206 4.18 -21.81 -1.42
C SER A 206 4.14 -22.25 -2.87
N PHE A 207 3.30 -21.60 -3.67
CA PHE A 207 3.35 -21.72 -5.13
C PHE A 207 4.43 -20.81 -5.66
N ILE A 208 5.27 -21.30 -6.57
CA ILE A 208 6.16 -20.48 -7.40
C ILE A 208 5.49 -20.36 -8.76
N ILE A 209 5.24 -19.12 -9.21
CA ILE A 209 4.62 -18.80 -10.50
C ILE A 209 5.60 -17.93 -11.27
#